data_AF-W7Q235-F1
#
_entry.id   AF-W7Q235-F1
#
_cell.length_a   1.000
_cell.length_b   1.000
_cell.length_c   1.000
_cell.angle_alpha   90.00
_cell.angle_beta   90.00
_cell.angle_gamma   90.00
#
_symmetry.space_group_name_H-M   'P 1'
#
loop_
_entity.id
_entity.type
_entity.pdbx_description
1 polymer ?
#
loop_
_entity_poly.entity_id
_entity_poly.type
_entity_poly.pdbx_seq_one_letter_code
_entity_poly.pdbx_strand_id
1 'polypeptide(L)'
;MRKALSEQLEAHCQRLHDDLVRLGTLHEQTPHPDDSGYVPQGFEEPPSSPPVPITLAWWQRFWPAAIQRVKQENAQRQVTFDELYRQWEWRKTEHDAPEFSRQQREEEGVWNDLDAMEQTLRERLEEIEWPRETTIDFDLGFDERTIAVDIELPAEEEMPDREWSMPAKRLELTPKRLSATRQRKLYRDHVHGIAFRVLGAVFARLPAVQEARVSGYRSITDSVTGGERINTSKASRSPVRSGARSSSISCSKSI
;
A
#
# COMPACT_ATOMS: atom_id res chain seq x y z
N MET A 1 -9.22 -31.87 -20.62
CA MET A 1 -10.05 -31.68 -19.39
C MET A 1 -9.33 -32.11 -18.11
N ARG A 2 -8.92 -33.39 -17.97
CA ARG A 2 -8.24 -33.89 -16.75
C ARG A 2 -6.92 -33.20 -16.41
N LYS A 3 -6.10 -32.90 -17.43
CA LYS A 3 -4.82 -32.19 -17.27
C LYS A 3 -5.02 -30.74 -16.79
N ALA A 4 -5.92 -30.00 -17.44
CA ALA A 4 -6.26 -28.64 -17.05
C ALA A 4 -6.82 -28.54 -15.62
N LEU A 5 -7.66 -29.49 -15.20
CA LEU A 5 -8.15 -29.55 -13.82
C LEU A 5 -7.03 -29.82 -12.82
N SER A 6 -6.10 -30.73 -13.14
CA SER A 6 -4.92 -30.99 -12.32
C SER A 6 -4.04 -29.73 -12.18
N GLU A 7 -3.77 -29.04 -13.28
CA GLU A 7 -2.99 -27.79 -13.30
C GLU A 7 -3.67 -26.70 -12.46
N GLN A 8 -5.00 -26.57 -12.52
CA GLN A 8 -5.75 -25.63 -11.69
C GLN A 8 -5.69 -25.97 -10.19
N LEU A 9 -5.81 -27.24 -9.83
CA LEU A 9 -5.71 -27.70 -8.44
C LEU A 9 -4.30 -27.53 -7.89
N GLU A 10 -3.28 -27.80 -8.70
CA GLU A 10 -1.88 -27.60 -8.35
C GLU A 10 -1.59 -26.11 -8.10
N ALA A 11 -2.03 -25.24 -9.02
CA ALA A 11 -1.91 -23.80 -8.87
C ALA A 11 -2.65 -23.29 -7.61
N HIS A 12 -3.81 -23.87 -7.29
CA HIS A 12 -4.52 -23.52 -6.06
C HIS A 12 -3.78 -23.99 -4.79
N CYS A 13 -3.23 -25.21 -4.81
CA CYS A 13 -2.40 -25.74 -3.73
C CYS A 13 -1.18 -24.85 -3.48
N GLN A 14 -0.54 -24.40 -4.56
CA GLN A 14 0.61 -23.50 -4.49
C GLN A 14 0.22 -22.16 -3.86
N ARG A 15 -0.89 -21.54 -4.29
CA ARG A 15 -1.39 -20.30 -3.65
C ARG A 15 -1.59 -20.45 -2.14
N LEU A 16 -2.24 -21.52 -1.71
CA LEU A 16 -2.46 -21.79 -0.28
C LEU A 16 -1.15 -21.99 0.50
N HIS A 17 -0.13 -22.54 -0.16
CA HIS A 17 1.20 -22.67 0.42
C HIS A 17 1.91 -21.32 0.51
N ASP A 18 1.86 -20.52 -0.55
CA ASP A 18 2.48 -19.20 -0.62
C ASP A 18 1.86 -18.26 0.44
N ASP A 19 0.54 -18.32 0.66
CA ASP A 19 -0.15 -17.58 1.72
C ASP A 19 0.38 -17.95 3.12
N LEU A 20 0.62 -19.25 3.37
CA LEU A 20 1.20 -19.72 4.64
C LEU A 20 2.64 -19.22 4.83
N VAL A 21 3.43 -19.23 3.77
CA VAL A 21 4.82 -18.73 3.81
C VAL A 21 4.81 -17.23 4.07
N ARG A 22 4.00 -16.47 3.33
CA ARG A 22 3.87 -15.01 3.44
C ARG A 22 3.52 -14.55 4.85
N LEU A 23 2.68 -15.30 5.58
CA LEU A 23 2.40 -15.02 7.00
C LEU A 23 3.66 -15.01 7.87
N GLY A 24 4.58 -15.96 7.64
CA GLY A 24 5.81 -16.10 8.43
C GLY A 24 6.98 -15.24 7.94
N THR A 25 6.95 -14.78 6.69
CA THR A 25 8.05 -14.02 6.07
C THR A 25 7.71 -12.56 5.79
N LEU A 26 6.61 -12.03 6.36
CA LEU A 26 6.19 -10.63 6.16
C LEU A 26 7.31 -9.61 6.39
N HIS A 27 8.18 -9.86 7.38
CA HIS A 27 9.32 -9.00 7.70
C HIS A 27 10.35 -8.89 6.58
N GLU A 28 10.44 -9.85 5.66
CA GLU A 28 11.42 -9.84 4.57
C GLU A 28 11.19 -8.70 3.57
N GLN A 29 9.96 -8.18 3.52
CA GLN A 29 9.62 -7.08 2.61
C GLN A 29 9.91 -5.69 3.20
N THR A 30 10.35 -5.63 4.47
CA THR A 30 10.57 -4.38 5.24
C THR A 30 11.54 -3.46 4.51
N PRO A 31 11.18 -2.19 4.26
CA PRO A 31 12.07 -1.26 3.56
C PRO A 31 13.32 -0.99 4.39
N HIS A 32 14.43 -0.65 3.71
CA HIS A 32 15.59 -0.14 4.41
C HIS A 32 15.30 1.28 4.93
N PRO A 33 15.85 1.70 6.08
CA PRO A 33 15.67 3.05 6.61
C PRO A 33 16.16 4.19 5.68
N ASP A 34 16.99 3.86 4.70
CA ASP A 34 17.51 4.82 3.72
C ASP A 34 16.69 4.84 2.41
N ASP A 35 15.72 3.93 2.27
CA ASP A 35 14.81 3.93 1.12
C ASP A 35 13.70 4.95 1.39
N SER A 36 13.89 6.19 0.92
CA SER A 36 12.88 7.26 1.08
C SER A 36 11.52 6.87 0.49
N GLY A 37 11.50 5.92 -0.44
CA GLY A 37 10.30 5.28 -0.98
C GLY A 37 9.47 6.16 -1.93
N TYR A 38 9.86 7.42 -2.14
CA TYR A 38 9.18 8.30 -3.09
C TYR A 38 9.53 7.90 -4.51
N VAL A 39 8.50 7.64 -5.33
CA VAL A 39 8.63 7.35 -6.76
C VAL A 39 7.68 8.29 -7.50
N PRO A 40 8.19 9.24 -8.30
CA PRO A 40 7.35 10.15 -9.07
C PRO A 40 6.41 9.39 -10.01
N GLN A 41 5.13 9.75 -10.02
CA GLN A 41 4.16 9.18 -10.97
C GLN A 41 4.01 10.12 -12.17
N GLY A 42 4.61 9.72 -13.29
CA GLY A 42 4.49 10.46 -14.54
C GLY A 42 3.08 10.40 -15.12
N PHE A 43 2.67 11.47 -15.79
CA PHE A 43 1.41 11.50 -16.54
C PHE A 43 1.45 10.50 -17.71
N GLU A 44 0.57 9.51 -17.71
CA GLU A 44 0.62 8.37 -18.66
C GLU A 44 0.27 8.76 -20.11
N GLU A 45 -0.58 9.77 -20.30
CA GLU A 45 -1.09 10.13 -21.62
C GLU A 45 -0.07 11.03 -22.35
N PRO A 46 0.53 10.57 -23.48
CA PRO A 46 1.43 11.42 -24.25
C PRO A 46 0.68 12.56 -24.94
N PRO A 47 1.34 13.68 -25.23
CA PRO A 47 0.71 14.77 -25.96
C PRO A 47 0.29 14.31 -27.36
N SER A 48 -0.82 14.87 -27.85
CA SER A 48 -1.25 14.65 -29.23
C SER A 48 -0.16 15.13 -30.21
N SER A 49 0.00 14.42 -31.33
CA SER A 49 0.97 14.82 -32.35
C SER A 49 0.42 15.95 -33.22
N PRO A 50 1.24 16.94 -33.62
CA PRO A 50 0.81 18.03 -34.47
C PRO A 50 0.33 17.51 -35.84
N PRO A 51 -0.73 18.09 -36.42
CA PRO A 51 -1.26 17.64 -37.70
C PRO A 51 -0.27 17.94 -38.82
N VAL A 52 0.00 16.95 -39.67
CA VAL A 52 0.78 17.17 -40.89
C VAL A 52 -0.07 17.98 -41.88
N PRO A 53 0.40 19.13 -42.38
CA PRO A 53 -0.37 19.96 -43.28
C PRO A 53 -0.61 19.24 -44.62
N ILE A 54 -1.84 19.25 -45.09
CA ILE A 54 -2.19 18.74 -46.42
C ILE A 54 -1.54 19.66 -47.44
N THR A 55 -0.72 19.08 -48.32
CA THR A 55 -0.10 19.79 -49.44
C THR A 55 -1.00 19.73 -50.67
N LEU A 56 -1.08 20.83 -51.41
CA LEU A 56 -1.78 20.87 -52.70
C LEU A 56 -1.04 20.04 -53.75
N ALA A 57 -1.78 19.24 -54.53
CA ALA A 57 -1.23 18.68 -55.75
C ALA A 57 -0.91 19.81 -56.76
N TRP A 58 0.08 19.61 -57.62
CA TRP A 58 0.57 20.65 -58.54
C TRP A 58 -0.55 21.23 -59.42
N TRP A 59 -1.50 20.40 -59.86
CA TRP A 59 -2.62 20.82 -60.71
C TRP A 59 -3.73 21.55 -59.92
N GLN A 60 -3.89 21.27 -58.63
CA GLN A 60 -4.87 21.94 -57.75
C GLN A 60 -4.48 23.39 -57.44
N ARG A 61 -3.20 23.73 -57.63
CA ARG A 61 -2.66 25.07 -57.41
C ARG A 61 -3.17 26.11 -58.41
N PHE A 62 -3.78 25.66 -59.50
CA PHE A 62 -4.44 26.52 -60.49
C PHE A 62 -5.95 26.68 -60.23
N TRP A 63 -6.51 26.03 -59.20
CA TRP A 63 -7.93 26.10 -58.88
C TRP A 63 -8.17 26.82 -57.55
N PRO A 64 -8.68 28.07 -57.55
CA PRO A 64 -8.86 28.86 -56.34
C PRO A 64 -9.73 28.18 -55.27
N ALA A 65 -10.79 27.47 -55.68
CA ALA A 65 -11.66 26.73 -54.77
C ALA A 65 -10.94 25.57 -54.08
N ALA A 66 -10.06 24.86 -54.79
CA ALA A 66 -9.26 23.78 -54.20
C ALA A 66 -8.23 24.32 -53.20
N ILE A 67 -7.59 25.45 -53.50
CA ILE A 67 -6.68 26.14 -52.58
C ILE A 67 -7.41 26.54 -51.30
N GLN A 68 -8.60 27.15 -51.41
CA GLN A 68 -9.37 27.57 -50.23
C GLN A 68 -9.83 26.38 -49.40
N ARG A 69 -10.25 25.28 -50.03
CA ARG A 69 -10.65 24.06 -49.32
C ARG A 69 -9.49 23.46 -48.52
N VAL A 70 -8.30 23.31 -49.11
CA VAL A 70 -7.12 22.78 -48.40
C VAL A 70 -6.69 23.71 -47.25
N LYS A 71 -6.79 25.03 -47.44
CA LYS A 71 -6.54 26.00 -46.36
C LYS A 71 -7.53 25.84 -45.21
N GLN A 72 -8.82 25.73 -45.51
CA GLN A 72 -9.87 25.53 -44.51
C GLN A 72 -9.68 24.21 -43.77
N GLU A 73 -9.33 23.14 -44.47
CA GLU A 73 -9.12 21.82 -43.86
C GLU A 73 -7.87 21.79 -42.96
N ASN A 74 -6.76 22.39 -43.41
CA ASN A 74 -5.58 22.55 -42.55
C ASN A 74 -5.88 23.43 -41.32
N ALA A 75 -6.63 24.52 -41.50
CA ALA A 75 -7.04 25.38 -40.39
C ALA A 75 -7.95 24.65 -39.40
N GLN A 76 -8.90 23.84 -39.87
CA GLN A 76 -9.75 23.01 -39.01
C GLN A 76 -8.92 21.97 -38.23
N ARG A 77 -8.00 21.26 -38.90
CA ARG A 77 -7.11 20.31 -38.24
C ARG A 77 -6.24 20.99 -37.18
N GLN A 78 -5.75 22.20 -37.45
CA GLN A 78 -5.01 22.98 -36.49
C GLN A 78 -5.87 23.35 -35.28
N VAL A 79 -7.09 23.85 -35.50
CA VAL A 79 -8.02 24.20 -34.41
C VAL A 79 -8.36 22.98 -33.54
N THR A 80 -8.64 21.82 -34.16
CA THR A 80 -8.89 20.58 -33.40
C THR A 80 -7.67 20.14 -32.60
N PHE A 81 -6.47 20.24 -33.19
CA PHE A 81 -5.23 19.95 -32.48
C PHE A 81 -5.01 20.89 -31.29
N ASP A 82 -5.17 22.20 -31.49
CA ASP A 82 -4.97 23.20 -30.44
C ASP A 82 -5.94 22.97 -29.27
N GLU A 83 -7.19 22.58 -29.55
CA GLU A 83 -8.18 22.24 -28.52
C GLU A 83 -7.79 20.97 -27.74
N LEU A 84 -7.42 19.88 -28.44
CA LEU A 84 -6.97 18.64 -27.80
C LEU A 84 -5.70 18.86 -26.97
N TYR A 85 -4.78 19.69 -27.46
CA TYR A 85 -3.55 20.03 -26.77
C TYR A 85 -3.83 20.82 -25.49
N ARG A 86 -4.73 21.81 -25.52
CA ARG A 86 -5.16 22.55 -24.31
C ARG A 86 -5.81 21.65 -23.27
N GLN A 87 -6.69 20.74 -23.70
CA GLN A 87 -7.33 19.77 -22.80
C GLN A 87 -6.30 18.82 -22.18
N TRP A 88 -5.30 18.40 -22.95
CA TRP A 88 -4.17 17.63 -22.45
C TRP A 88 -3.32 18.43 -21.45
N GLU A 89 -2.97 19.68 -21.75
CA GLU A 89 -2.21 20.56 -20.83
C GLU A 89 -2.96 20.78 -19.51
N TRP A 90 -4.28 20.99 -19.58
CA TRP A 90 -5.12 21.12 -18.39
C TRP A 90 -5.04 19.85 -17.53
N ARG A 91 -5.29 18.68 -18.12
CA ARG A 91 -5.24 17.39 -17.40
C ARG A 91 -3.86 17.10 -16.83
N LYS A 92 -2.80 17.43 -17.58
CA LYS A 92 -1.43 17.30 -17.10
C LYS A 92 -1.17 18.22 -15.91
N THR A 93 -1.61 19.47 -15.97
CA THR A 93 -1.43 20.41 -14.85
C THR A 93 -2.21 19.97 -13.61
N GLU A 94 -3.42 19.46 -13.80
CA GLU A 94 -4.26 18.91 -12.73
C GLU A 94 -3.65 17.65 -12.10
N HIS A 95 -2.89 16.86 -12.86
CA HIS A 95 -2.10 15.72 -12.37
C HIS A 95 -0.79 16.15 -11.68
N ASP A 96 -0.06 17.10 -12.27
CA ASP A 96 1.26 17.53 -11.79
C ASP A 96 1.16 18.30 -10.46
N ALA A 97 0.06 19.01 -10.21
CA ALA A 97 -0.14 19.78 -8.96
C ALA A 97 -0.19 18.91 -7.68
N PRO A 98 -1.01 17.84 -7.58
CA PRO A 98 -0.99 16.94 -6.43
C PRO A 98 0.32 16.16 -6.34
N GLU A 99 0.92 15.74 -7.46
CA GLU A 99 2.22 15.05 -7.44
C GLU A 99 3.34 15.94 -6.89
N PHE A 100 3.37 17.23 -7.26
CA PHE A 100 4.32 18.18 -6.70
C PHE A 100 4.09 18.42 -5.20
N SER A 101 2.83 18.51 -4.79
CA SER A 101 2.47 18.67 -3.36
C SER A 101 2.88 17.45 -2.54
N ARG A 102 2.68 16.25 -3.11
CA ARG A 102 3.15 14.98 -2.53
C ARG A 102 4.67 14.93 -2.44
N GLN A 103 5.38 15.34 -3.49
CA GLN A 103 6.84 15.40 -3.47
C GLN A 103 7.35 16.28 -2.34
N GLN A 104 6.86 17.52 -2.22
CA GLN A 104 7.29 18.43 -1.15
C GLN A 104 6.99 17.86 0.24
N ARG A 105 5.81 17.25 0.41
CA ARG A 105 5.44 16.61 1.68
C ARG A 105 6.40 15.48 2.03
N GLU A 106 6.67 14.56 1.10
CA GLU A 106 7.50 13.36 1.34
C GLU A 106 9.00 13.66 1.42
N GLU A 107 9.51 14.70 0.75
CA GLU A 107 10.94 15.05 0.77
C GLU A 107 11.30 16.07 1.87
N GLU A 108 10.44 17.08 2.09
CA GLU A 108 10.69 18.20 3.01
C GLU A 108 9.78 18.16 4.24
N GLY A 109 8.48 17.94 4.04
CA GLY A 109 7.47 17.98 5.12
C GLY A 109 7.70 16.93 6.21
N VAL A 110 8.15 15.72 5.84
CA VAL A 110 8.44 14.61 6.77
C VAL A 110 9.50 14.92 7.84
N TRP A 111 10.22 16.04 7.73
CA TRP A 111 11.23 16.43 8.70
C TRP A 111 10.68 17.24 9.87
N ASN A 112 9.71 18.13 9.62
CA ASN A 112 9.33 19.17 10.60
C ASN A 112 7.83 19.54 10.58
N ASP A 113 6.99 18.84 9.82
CA ASP A 113 5.56 19.09 9.75
C ASP A 113 4.80 17.82 10.17
N LEU A 114 4.16 17.87 11.35
CA LEU A 114 3.45 16.74 11.92
C LEU A 114 2.30 16.26 11.02
N ASP A 115 1.58 17.16 10.35
CA ASP A 115 0.48 16.78 9.46
C ASP A 115 1.03 16.08 8.21
N ALA A 116 2.15 16.58 7.67
CA ALA A 116 2.88 15.95 6.59
C ALA A 116 3.39 14.55 6.96
N MET A 117 3.96 14.40 8.16
CA MET A 117 4.46 13.13 8.69
C MET A 117 3.31 12.13 8.88
N GLU A 118 2.21 12.54 9.50
CA GLU A 118 1.04 11.70 9.74
C GLU A 118 0.46 11.18 8.42
N GLN A 119 0.21 12.09 7.46
CA GLN A 119 -0.35 11.73 6.17
C GLN A 119 0.58 10.78 5.39
N THR A 120 1.89 11.03 5.42
CA THR A 120 2.89 10.19 4.74
C THR A 120 2.95 8.78 5.31
N LEU A 121 2.93 8.66 6.64
CA LEU A 121 2.93 7.35 7.27
C LEU A 121 1.62 6.60 7.03
N ARG A 122 0.48 7.29 7.11
CA ARG A 122 -0.85 6.69 6.85
C ARG A 122 -0.92 6.08 5.46
N GLU A 123 -0.62 6.87 4.42
CA GLU A 123 -0.59 6.38 3.03
C GLU A 123 0.36 5.20 2.88
N ARG A 124 1.53 5.25 3.51
CA ARG A 124 2.49 4.14 3.43
C ARG A 124 1.95 2.86 4.06
N LEU A 125 1.26 2.94 5.19
CA LEU A 125 0.69 1.77 5.86
C LEU A 125 -0.48 1.18 5.06
N GLU A 126 -1.24 2.01 4.36
CA GLU A 126 -2.33 1.61 3.45
C GLU A 126 -1.81 0.91 2.18
N GLU A 127 -0.65 1.31 1.66
CA GLU A 127 0.01 0.65 0.52
C GLU A 127 0.51 -0.76 0.84
N ILE A 128 0.70 -1.11 2.12
CA ILE A 128 1.21 -2.42 2.51
C ILE A 128 0.11 -3.46 2.34
N GLU A 129 0.36 -4.45 1.48
CA GLU A 129 -0.55 -5.58 1.33
C GLU A 129 -0.37 -6.56 2.50
N TRP A 130 -1.23 -6.41 3.50
CA TRP A 130 -1.23 -7.25 4.70
C TRP A 130 -1.76 -8.65 4.39
N PRO A 131 -1.06 -9.73 4.82
CA PRO A 131 -1.54 -11.11 4.63
C PRO A 131 -2.87 -11.40 5.34
N ARG A 132 -3.21 -10.59 6.34
CA ARG A 132 -4.46 -10.61 7.12
C ARG A 132 -4.85 -9.19 7.46
N GLU A 133 -6.15 -8.97 7.68
CA GLU A 133 -6.66 -7.70 8.18
C GLU A 133 -5.89 -7.29 9.45
N THR A 134 -5.31 -6.09 9.41
CA THR A 134 -4.44 -5.56 10.46
C THR A 134 -4.81 -4.11 10.67
N THR A 135 -5.33 -3.80 11.86
CA THR A 135 -5.63 -2.43 12.28
C THR A 135 -4.40 -1.82 12.93
N ILE A 136 -4.02 -0.62 12.50
CA ILE A 136 -2.87 0.10 13.02
C ILE A 136 -3.30 1.53 13.33
N ASP A 137 -3.16 1.91 14.59
CA ASP A 137 -3.32 3.29 15.06
C ASP A 137 -1.96 3.83 15.47
N PHE A 138 -1.73 5.13 15.30
CA PHE A 138 -0.49 5.75 15.73
C PHE A 138 -0.69 7.20 16.15
N ASP A 139 0.22 7.69 16.98
CA ASP A 139 0.26 9.05 17.51
C ASP A 139 1.70 9.58 17.49
N LEU A 140 1.88 10.74 16.87
CA LEU A 140 3.17 11.43 16.81
C LEU A 140 3.36 12.31 18.04
N GLY A 141 4.52 12.19 18.68
CA GLY A 141 4.87 13.07 19.78
C GLY A 141 5.04 14.52 19.31
N PHE A 142 4.78 15.47 20.22
CA PHE A 142 4.97 16.90 19.97
C PHE A 142 6.41 17.30 19.60
N ASP A 143 7.37 16.38 19.72
CA ASP A 143 8.79 16.61 19.46
C ASP A 143 9.24 16.15 18.07
N GLU A 144 8.33 15.65 17.22
CA GLU A 144 8.58 15.13 15.85
C GLU A 144 9.57 13.94 15.81
N ARG A 145 10.04 13.49 16.97
CA ARG A 145 11.10 12.47 17.11
C ARG A 145 10.59 11.18 17.69
N THR A 146 9.42 11.20 18.31
CA THR A 146 8.83 10.04 18.95
C THR A 146 7.49 9.68 18.31
N ILE A 147 7.23 8.38 18.19
CA ILE A 147 5.93 7.87 17.72
C ILE A 147 5.48 6.69 18.60
N ALA A 148 4.20 6.67 18.93
CA ALA A 148 3.52 5.52 19.51
C ALA A 148 2.67 4.85 18.43
N VAL A 149 2.73 3.53 18.34
CA VAL A 149 1.99 2.73 17.36
C VAL A 149 1.30 1.58 18.08
N ASP A 150 -0.01 1.50 17.93
CA ASP A 150 -0.85 0.45 18.47
C ASP A 150 -1.31 -0.46 17.32
N ILE A 151 -1.07 -1.76 17.46
CA ILE A 151 -1.35 -2.76 16.44
C ILE A 151 -2.35 -3.77 17.01
N GLU A 152 -3.46 -3.94 16.31
CA GLU A 152 -4.37 -5.05 16.57
C GLU A 152 -3.78 -6.35 16.04
N LEU A 153 -3.54 -7.30 16.94
CA LEU A 153 -2.92 -8.57 16.61
C LEU A 153 -3.97 -9.69 16.56
N PRO A 154 -3.85 -10.63 15.61
CA PRO A 154 -4.72 -11.79 15.59
C PRO A 154 -4.49 -12.68 16.81
N ALA A 155 -5.50 -13.48 17.13
CA ALA A 155 -5.40 -14.58 18.07
C ALA A 155 -4.64 -15.77 17.46
N GLU A 156 -4.10 -16.66 18.31
CA GLU A 156 -3.36 -17.83 17.83
C GLU A 156 -4.30 -18.80 17.08
N GLU A 157 -5.56 -18.83 17.50
CA GLU A 157 -6.64 -19.65 16.95
C GLU A 157 -7.07 -19.19 15.55
N GLU A 158 -6.82 -17.93 15.20
CA GLU A 158 -7.10 -17.37 13.87
C GLU A 158 -6.00 -17.72 12.84
N MET A 159 -4.86 -18.24 13.32
CA MET A 159 -3.80 -18.71 12.44
C MET A 159 -4.20 -20.00 11.74
N PRO A 160 -3.84 -20.17 10.45
CA PRO A 160 -4.11 -21.41 9.73
C PRO A 160 -3.57 -22.63 10.49
N ASP A 161 -4.38 -23.68 10.59
CA ASP A 161 -4.04 -24.93 11.28
C ASP A 161 -3.75 -26.09 10.30
N ARG A 162 -3.79 -25.82 8.99
CA ARG A 162 -3.67 -26.82 7.92
C ARG A 162 -2.74 -26.34 6.82
N GLU A 163 -1.98 -27.29 6.28
CA GLU A 163 -1.32 -27.18 4.98
C GLU A 163 -2.05 -28.07 3.97
N TRP A 164 -2.01 -27.70 2.70
CA TRP A 164 -2.63 -28.45 1.63
C TRP A 164 -1.57 -29.16 0.79
N SER A 165 -1.91 -30.35 0.31
CA SER A 165 -1.04 -31.11 -0.59
C SER A 165 -1.88 -31.78 -1.67
N MET A 166 -1.32 -31.93 -2.86
CA MET A 166 -1.94 -32.66 -3.96
C MET A 166 -1.19 -33.97 -4.20
N PRO A 167 -1.76 -35.15 -3.85
CA PRO A 167 -1.12 -36.42 -4.14
C PRO A 167 -1.02 -36.66 -5.65
N ALA A 168 0.14 -37.08 -6.15
CA ALA A 168 0.41 -37.25 -7.59
C ALA A 168 -0.57 -38.17 -8.35
N LYS A 169 -1.35 -39.00 -7.65
CA LYS A 169 -2.28 -39.98 -8.23
C LYS A 169 -3.76 -39.60 -8.08
N ARG A 170 -4.10 -38.53 -7.36
CA ARG A 170 -5.49 -38.11 -7.08
C ARG A 170 -5.69 -36.63 -7.41
N LEU A 171 -6.83 -36.30 -8.02
CA LEU A 171 -7.21 -34.92 -8.34
C LEU A 171 -7.98 -34.28 -7.19
N GLU A 172 -7.42 -34.34 -5.98
CA GLU A 172 -8.04 -33.86 -4.76
C GLU A 172 -6.98 -33.23 -3.86
N LEU A 173 -7.30 -32.09 -3.27
CA LEU A 173 -6.46 -31.47 -2.25
C LEU A 173 -6.68 -32.17 -0.92
N THR A 174 -5.59 -32.68 -0.34
CA THR A 174 -5.61 -33.33 0.97
C THR A 174 -5.13 -32.35 2.03
N PRO A 175 -5.99 -31.94 2.99
CA PRO A 175 -5.57 -31.10 4.11
C PRO A 175 -4.76 -31.93 5.09
N LYS A 176 -3.65 -31.39 5.54
CA LYS A 176 -2.80 -31.96 6.59
C LYS A 176 -2.68 -30.96 7.73
N ARG A 177 -3.01 -31.42 8.95
CA ARG A 177 -2.95 -30.56 10.13
C ARG A 177 -1.50 -30.18 10.44
N LEU A 178 -1.27 -28.91 10.70
CA LEU A 178 0.00 -28.42 11.23
C LEU A 178 0.18 -28.95 12.66
N SER A 179 1.44 -29.22 13.04
CA SER A 179 1.75 -29.50 14.44
C SER A 179 1.53 -28.24 15.27
N ALA A 180 1.13 -28.40 16.53
CA ALA A 180 0.95 -27.26 17.45
C ALA A 180 2.22 -26.39 17.55
N THR A 181 3.40 -27.01 17.54
CA THR A 181 4.70 -26.30 17.51
C THR A 181 4.86 -25.44 16.26
N ARG A 182 4.44 -25.93 15.09
CA ARG A 182 4.55 -25.18 13.83
C ARG A 182 3.53 -24.04 13.77
N GLN A 183 2.31 -24.26 14.25
CA GLN A 183 1.29 -23.20 14.34
C GLN A 183 1.74 -22.07 15.28
N ARG A 184 2.26 -22.41 16.47
CA ARG A 184 2.86 -21.44 17.40
C ARG A 184 4.01 -20.64 16.80
N LYS A 185 4.90 -21.33 16.09
CA LYS A 185 6.01 -20.69 15.38
C LYS A 185 5.46 -19.71 14.34
N LEU A 186 4.51 -20.14 13.51
CA LEU A 186 3.89 -19.29 12.49
C LEU A 186 3.22 -18.06 13.11
N TYR A 187 2.47 -18.24 14.21
CA TYR A 187 1.86 -17.13 14.95
C TYR A 187 2.90 -16.11 15.41
N ARG A 188 3.94 -16.57 16.10
CA ARG A 188 5.03 -15.74 16.61
C ARG A 188 5.72 -14.99 15.46
N ASP A 189 6.09 -15.70 14.41
CA ASP A 189 6.80 -15.14 13.26
C ASP A 189 5.92 -14.10 12.53
N HIS A 190 4.59 -14.32 12.46
CA HIS A 190 3.62 -13.38 11.91
C HIS A 190 3.50 -12.11 12.75
N VAL A 191 3.29 -12.23 14.07
CA VAL A 191 3.15 -11.07 14.98
C VAL A 191 4.41 -10.22 14.98
N HIS A 192 5.59 -10.83 15.10
CA HIS A 192 6.85 -10.09 14.99
C HIS A 192 7.04 -9.53 13.59
N GLY A 193 6.60 -10.25 12.56
CA GLY A 193 6.62 -9.81 11.18
C GLY A 193 5.86 -8.51 10.97
N ILE A 194 4.65 -8.40 11.52
CA ILE A 194 3.83 -7.18 11.48
C ILE A 194 4.57 -6.04 12.18
N ALA A 195 5.01 -6.24 13.43
CA ALA A 195 5.69 -5.18 14.18
C ALA A 195 6.96 -4.70 13.47
N PHE A 196 7.76 -5.60 12.90
CA PHE A 196 8.97 -5.24 12.17
C PHE A 196 8.67 -4.50 10.87
N ARG A 197 7.63 -4.93 10.13
CA ARG A 197 7.17 -4.28 8.91
C ARG A 197 6.74 -2.84 9.16
N VAL A 198 5.97 -2.63 10.23
CA VAL A 198 5.52 -1.31 10.67
C VAL A 198 6.70 -0.43 11.09
N LEU A 199 7.61 -0.95 11.92
CA LEU A 199 8.81 -0.22 12.33
C LEU A 199 9.66 0.22 11.13
N GLY A 200 9.88 -0.66 10.16
CA GLY A 200 10.61 -0.29 8.96
C GLY A 200 9.87 0.75 8.12
N ALA A 201 8.55 0.65 7.99
CA ALA A 201 7.76 1.68 7.31
C ALA A 201 7.89 3.06 7.99
N VAL A 202 7.82 3.10 9.33
CA VAL A 202 8.05 4.32 10.12
C VAL A 202 9.44 4.89 9.87
N PHE A 203 10.51 4.11 10.06
CA PHE A 203 11.88 4.62 9.96
C PHE A 203 12.33 4.93 8.54
N ALA A 204 11.73 4.30 7.53
CA ALA A 204 12.01 4.61 6.12
C ALA A 204 11.29 5.89 5.67
N ARG A 205 10.06 6.15 6.13
CA ARG A 205 9.26 7.30 5.70
C ARG A 205 9.39 8.53 6.57
N LEU A 206 9.69 8.37 7.86
CA LEU A 206 9.80 9.46 8.81
C LEU A 206 11.25 9.55 9.32
N PRO A 207 12.16 10.13 8.54
CA PRO A 207 13.58 10.14 8.87
C PRO A 207 13.89 10.98 10.12
N ALA A 208 13.02 11.91 10.51
CA ALA A 208 13.12 12.68 11.75
C ALA A 208 12.84 11.85 13.02
N VAL A 209 12.06 10.76 12.90
CA VAL A 209 11.68 9.90 14.03
C VAL A 209 12.90 9.08 14.49
N GLN A 210 13.18 9.18 15.78
CA GLN A 210 14.31 8.53 16.46
C GLN A 210 13.86 7.39 17.38
N GLU A 211 12.65 7.47 17.93
CA GLU A 211 12.09 6.46 18.81
C GLU A 211 10.68 6.07 18.37
N ALA A 212 10.45 4.76 18.18
CA ALA A 212 9.16 4.19 17.90
C ALA A 212 8.77 3.19 19.00
N ARG A 213 7.60 3.40 19.60
CA ARG A 213 7.03 2.51 20.62
C ARG A 213 5.87 1.75 20.00
N VAL A 214 6.00 0.44 19.91
CA VAL A 214 4.99 -0.43 19.32
C VAL A 214 4.30 -1.24 20.42
N SER A 215 2.99 -1.12 20.51
CA SER A 215 2.14 -1.95 21.36
C SER A 215 1.32 -2.90 20.50
N GLY A 216 1.24 -4.16 20.92
CA GLY A 216 0.26 -5.10 20.39
C GLY A 216 -0.91 -5.26 21.36
N TYR A 217 -2.14 -5.18 20.85
CA TYR A 217 -3.36 -5.50 21.61
C TYR A 217 -4.23 -6.51 20.85
N ARG A 218 -5.20 -7.10 21.56
CA ARG A 218 -6.24 -7.95 20.95
C ARG A 218 -7.59 -7.49 21.43
N SER A 219 -8.55 -7.32 20.53
CA SER A 219 -9.94 -7.15 20.89
C SER A 219 -10.53 -8.49 21.32
N ILE A 220 -11.19 -8.52 22.49
CA ILE A 220 -11.98 -9.68 22.91
C ILE A 220 -13.43 -9.23 22.81
N THR A 221 -14.12 -9.64 21.74
CA THR A 221 -15.56 -9.44 21.62
C THR A 221 -16.27 -10.54 22.43
N ASP A 222 -16.75 -10.18 23.63
CA ASP A 222 -17.65 -11.03 24.39
C ASP A 222 -19.00 -11.10 23.66
N SER A 223 -19.30 -12.26 23.06
CA SER A 223 -20.53 -12.50 22.29
C SER A 223 -21.83 -12.53 23.13
N VAL A 224 -21.74 -12.18 24.42
CA VAL A 224 -22.89 -12.14 25.36
C VAL A 224 -23.42 -10.72 25.57
N THR A 225 -22.71 -9.68 25.14
CA THR A 225 -23.21 -8.30 25.26
C THR A 225 -22.72 -7.53 24.06
N GLY A 226 -23.58 -7.31 23.05
CA GLY A 226 -23.27 -6.57 21.82
C GLY A 226 -22.98 -5.09 22.07
N GLY A 227 -21.92 -4.80 22.81
CA GLY A 227 -21.40 -3.48 23.12
C GLY A 227 -19.88 -3.55 23.07
N GLU A 228 -19.31 -2.93 22.05
CA GLU A 228 -17.89 -2.67 21.94
C GLU A 228 -17.43 -1.88 23.17
N ARG A 229 -16.57 -2.47 23.99
CA ARG A 229 -15.97 -1.79 25.15
C ARG A 229 -14.55 -1.37 24.79
N ILE A 230 -14.42 -0.19 24.22
CA ILE A 230 -13.13 0.50 24.08
C ILE A 230 -12.80 1.12 25.43
N ASN A 231 -11.88 0.51 26.18
CA ASN A 231 -11.31 1.13 27.38
C ASN A 231 -10.13 2.02 26.95
N THR A 232 -10.38 3.29 26.62
CA THR A 232 -9.31 4.28 26.53
C THR A 232 -8.87 4.69 27.93
N SER A 233 -7.69 4.25 28.37
CA SER A 233 -7.10 4.78 29.59
C SER A 233 -6.45 6.13 29.30
N LYS A 234 -7.22 7.22 29.44
CA LYS A 234 -6.65 8.54 29.74
C LYS A 234 -5.90 8.43 31.07
N ALA A 235 -4.62 8.80 31.05
CA ALA A 235 -3.77 8.84 32.23
C ALA A 235 -4.34 9.80 33.29
N SER A 236 -5.06 9.27 34.28
CA SER A 236 -5.13 9.82 35.63
C SER A 236 -5.71 8.77 36.60
N ARG A 237 -4.84 8.34 37.54
CA ARG A 237 -5.12 7.53 38.76
C ARG A 237 -5.79 6.16 38.59
N SER A 238 -5.01 5.11 38.88
CA SER A 238 -5.47 3.77 39.33
C SER A 238 -6.47 3.85 40.50
N PRO A 239 -7.33 2.82 40.77
CA PRO A 239 -7.03 1.39 40.58
C PRO A 239 -8.17 0.46 40.06
N VAL A 240 -7.75 -0.80 39.77
CA VAL A 240 -8.49 -2.09 39.69
C VAL A 240 -8.85 -2.65 38.29
N ARG A 241 -8.02 -3.64 37.89
CA ARG A 241 -8.25 -4.89 37.11
C ARG A 241 -9.46 -5.03 36.15
N SER A 242 -9.17 -5.21 34.85
CA SER A 242 -9.48 -6.46 34.10
C SER A 242 -8.74 -6.56 32.75
N GLY A 243 -7.81 -7.52 32.63
CA GLY A 243 -7.76 -8.46 31.50
C GLY A 243 -7.09 -8.13 30.15
N ALA A 244 -6.40 -7.01 29.94
CA ALA A 244 -5.61 -6.83 28.70
C ALA A 244 -4.19 -7.41 28.87
N ARG A 245 -3.79 -8.35 28.01
CA ARG A 245 -2.37 -8.72 27.84
C ARG A 245 -1.80 -7.84 26.74
N SER A 246 -1.24 -6.67 27.10
CA SER A 246 -0.42 -5.91 26.16
C SER A 246 1.02 -6.38 26.23
N SER A 247 1.67 -6.44 25.08
CA SER A 247 3.12 -6.56 24.97
C SER A 247 3.62 -5.33 24.23
N SER A 248 4.62 -4.66 24.79
CA SER A 248 5.20 -3.45 24.22
C SER A 248 6.66 -3.69 23.84
N ILE A 249 7.05 -3.13 22.69
CA ILE A 249 8.41 -3.13 22.17
C ILE A 249 8.77 -1.67 21.93
N SER A 250 9.84 -1.20 22.56
CA SER A 250 10.41 0.13 22.28
C SER A 250 11.67 -0.05 21.44
N CYS A 251 11.77 0.71 20.35
CA CYS A 251 12.90 0.68 19.44
C CYS A 251 13.43 2.10 19.24
N SER A 252 14.75 2.26 19.32
CA SER A 252 15.44 3.54 19.11
C SER A 252 16.45 3.40 18.00
N LYS A 253 16.47 4.36 17.06
CA LYS A 253 17.50 4.46 16.03
C LYS A 253 18.75 5.09 16.66
N SER A 254 19.89 4.39 16.59
CA SER A 254 21.18 4.99 16.95
C SER A 254 21.65 5.84 15.77
N ILE A 255 21.90 7.12 16.02
CA ILE A 255 22.43 8.10 15.06
C ILE A 255 23.94 7.88 14.89
#